data_AF-A0A483ALL4-F1
#
_entry.id   AF-A0A483ALL4-F1
#
_cell.length_a   1.000
_cell.length_b   1.000
_cell.length_c   1.000
_cell.angle_alpha   90.00
_cell.angle_beta   90.00
_cell.angle_gamma   90.00
#
_symmetry.space_group_name_H-M   'P 1'
#
loop_
_entity.id
_entity.type
_entity.pdbx_description
1 polymer ?
#
loop_
_entity_poly.entity_id
_entity_poly.type
_entity_poly.pdbx_seq_one_letter_code
_entity_poly.pdbx_strand_id
1 'polypeptide(L)'
;VDLVATKNQLLPEVSDMMADLDAIELNNEVVKIHYPVVEYTSKIVSLNFDNTPDISGVLQGIKGQYLLLDTGVLNIRKFSSYNITLEY
;
A
#
# COMPACT_ATOMS: atom_id res chain seq x y z
N VAL A 1 -15.20 -4.43 -8.39
CA VAL A 1 -16.14 -3.53 -7.68
C VAL A 1 -16.10 -2.19 -8.39
N ASP A 2 -17.25 -1.63 -8.72
CA ASP A 2 -17.34 -0.28 -9.28
C ASP A 2 -17.31 0.73 -8.12
N LEU A 3 -16.15 1.35 -7.92
CA LEU A 3 -15.92 2.27 -6.80
C LEU A 3 -16.78 3.53 -6.90
N VAL A 4 -17.09 3.98 -8.13
CA VAL A 4 -17.88 5.20 -8.35
C VAL A 4 -19.34 4.92 -8.03
N ALA A 5 -19.87 3.80 -8.53
CA ALA A 5 -21.24 3.39 -8.21
C ALA A 5 -21.43 3.19 -6.70
N THR A 6 -20.48 2.53 -6.02
CA THR A 6 -20.54 2.34 -4.56
C THR A 6 -20.45 3.66 -3.79
N LYS A 7 -19.57 4.60 -4.19
CA LYS A 7 -19.51 5.94 -3.59
C LYS A 7 -20.86 6.64 -3.69
N ASN A 8 -21.45 6.67 -4.88
CA ASN A 8 -22.73 7.35 -5.14
C ASN A 8 -23.90 6.74 -4.36
N GLN A 9 -23.85 5.42 -4.10
CA GLN A 9 -24.84 4.75 -3.25
C GLN A 9 -24.70 5.13 -1.76
N LEU A 10 -23.47 5.32 -1.27
CA LEU A 10 -23.21 5.53 0.17
C LEU A 10 -23.22 7.01 0.59
N LEU A 11 -22.95 7.95 -0.32
CA LEU A 11 -22.95 9.38 -0.01
C LEU A 11 -24.25 9.88 0.65
N PRO A 12 -25.46 9.48 0.18
CA PRO A 12 -26.71 9.91 0.81
C PRO A 12 -26.80 9.50 2.29
N GLU A 13 -26.29 8.33 2.66
CA GLU A 13 -26.34 7.75 4.01
C GLU A 13 -25.55 8.55 5.06
N VAL A 14 -24.68 9.47 4.64
CA VAL A 14 -23.83 10.28 5.53
C VAL A 14 -24.10 11.79 5.42
N SER A 15 -25.19 12.18 4.74
CA SER A 15 -25.48 13.59 4.43
C SER A 15 -25.60 14.48 5.69
N ASP A 16 -26.26 13.98 6.73
CA ASP A 16 -26.41 14.72 7.99
C ASP A 16 -25.05 14.98 8.66
N MET A 17 -24.19 13.95 8.69
CA MET A 17 -22.83 14.06 9.25
C MET A 17 -21.95 15.03 8.44
N MET A 18 -22.15 15.10 7.12
CA MET A 18 -21.44 16.06 6.29
C MET A 18 -21.84 17.50 6.62
N ALA A 19 -23.13 17.75 6.86
CA ALA A 19 -23.62 19.06 7.26
C ALA A 19 -23.09 19.46 8.65
N ASP A 20 -23.11 18.55 9.62
CA ASP A 20 -22.64 18.79 10.99
C ASP A 20 -21.14 19.14 11.07
N LEU A 21 -20.33 18.56 10.16
CA LEU A 21 -18.88 18.72 10.14
C LEU A 21 -18.38 19.75 9.11
N ASP A 22 -19.28 20.43 8.39
CA ASP A 22 -18.94 21.28 7.23
C ASP A 22 -18.02 20.56 6.22
N ALA A 23 -18.30 19.26 6.02
CA ALA A 23 -17.50 18.40 5.17
C ALA A 23 -17.88 18.59 3.70
N ILE A 24 -16.85 18.65 2.85
CA ILE A 24 -17.02 18.78 1.39
C ILE A 24 -16.83 17.44 0.69
N GLU A 25 -17.65 17.17 -0.32
CA GLU A 25 -17.38 16.06 -1.23
C GLU A 25 -16.16 16.39 -2.08
N LEU A 26 -15.16 15.50 -2.06
CA LEU A 26 -14.02 15.61 -2.95
C LEU A 26 -14.32 14.96 -4.31
N ASN A 27 -14.07 15.70 -5.38
CA ASN A 27 -14.09 15.16 -6.73
C ASN A 27 -12.80 14.40 -7.01
N ASN A 28 -12.84 13.08 -6.78
CA ASN A 28 -11.68 12.21 -6.88
C ASN A 28 -11.87 11.23 -8.03
N GLU A 29 -10.88 11.16 -8.92
CA GLU A 29 -10.84 10.13 -9.94
C GLU A 29 -10.33 8.80 -9.37
N VAL A 30 -10.78 7.69 -9.95
CA VAL A 30 -10.27 6.36 -9.58
C VAL A 30 -8.83 6.21 -10.06
N VAL A 31 -7.90 6.18 -9.11
CA VAL A 31 -6.49 5.94 -9.40
C VAL A 31 -6.25 4.43 -9.55
N LYS A 32 -5.81 4.02 -10.75
CA LYS A 32 -5.35 2.65 -11.00
C LYS A 32 -3.84 2.58 -10.81
N ILE A 33 -3.41 1.88 -9.77
CA ILE A 33 -1.99 1.64 -9.52
C ILE A 33 -1.64 0.24 -9.99
N HIS A 34 -0.67 0.14 -10.90
CA HIS A 34 -0.11 -1.15 -11.31
C HIS A 34 1.09 -1.47 -10.43
N TYR A 35 1.07 -2.65 -9.81
CA TYR A 35 2.18 -3.14 -9.01
C TYR A 35 2.91 -4.24 -9.80
N PRO A 36 4.10 -3.95 -10.35
CA PRO A 36 4.82 -4.90 -11.19
C PRO A 36 5.32 -6.07 -10.36
N VAL A 37 5.15 -7.28 -10.88
CA VAL A 37 5.71 -8.51 -10.31
C VAL A 37 6.30 -9.35 -11.44
N VAL A 38 7.59 -9.64 -11.33
CA VAL A 38 8.32 -10.55 -12.23
C VAL A 38 8.10 -11.98 -11.78
N GLU A 39 8.30 -12.25 -10.48
CA GLU A 39 8.14 -13.58 -9.89
C GLU A 39 7.54 -13.49 -8.49
N TYR A 40 6.61 -14.41 -8.19
CA TYR A 40 6.10 -14.58 -6.83
C TYR A 40 6.98 -15.58 -6.08
N THR A 41 7.45 -15.19 -4.90
CA THR A 41 8.22 -16.11 -4.05
C THR A 41 7.42 -17.35 -3.68
N SER A 42 8.04 -18.52 -3.77
CA SER A 42 7.43 -19.80 -3.37
C SER A 42 7.31 -19.94 -1.85
N LYS A 43 8.09 -19.16 -1.09
CA LYS A 43 8.07 -19.14 0.38
C LYS A 43 8.13 -17.71 0.90
N ILE A 44 7.10 -17.31 1.64
CA ILE A 44 7.04 -15.98 2.25
C ILE A 44 7.85 -15.99 3.56
N VAL A 45 9.06 -15.43 3.50
CA VAL A 45 9.87 -15.12 4.69
C VAL A 45 9.75 -13.63 4.96
N SER A 46 9.27 -13.25 6.15
CA SER A 46 9.16 -11.83 6.50
C SER A 46 10.53 -11.26 6.84
N LEU A 47 10.93 -10.22 6.11
CA LEU A 47 12.14 -9.46 6.38
C LEU A 47 11.85 -8.35 7.41
N ASN A 48 12.81 -8.06 8.29
CA ASN A 48 12.61 -7.12 9.39
C ASN A 48 13.90 -6.39 9.78
N PHE A 49 13.90 -5.06 9.70
CA PHE A 49 15.03 -4.22 10.11
C PHE A 49 15.38 -4.31 11.61
N ASP A 50 14.42 -4.69 12.47
CA ASP A 50 14.69 -4.86 13.92
C ASP A 50 15.67 -6.00 14.19
N ASN A 51 15.61 -7.05 13.36
CA ASN A 51 16.43 -8.24 13.48
C ASN A 51 17.63 -8.22 12.53
N THR A 52 17.49 -7.50 11.42
CA THR A 52 18.44 -7.48 10.30
C THR A 52 18.48 -6.06 9.72
N PRO A 53 19.34 -5.18 10.26
CA PRO A 53 19.39 -3.77 9.87
C PRO A 53 19.71 -3.52 8.39
N ASP A 54 20.47 -4.43 7.77
CA ASP A 54 20.83 -4.38 6.37
C ASP A 54 20.13 -5.51 5.60
N ILE A 55 19.25 -5.14 4.69
CA ILE A 55 18.51 -6.09 3.85
C ILE A 55 18.99 -5.94 2.42
N SER A 56 19.42 -7.05 1.82
CA SER A 56 19.82 -7.11 0.42
C SER A 56 19.11 -8.27 -0.30
N GLY A 57 18.92 -8.12 -1.60
CA GLY A 57 18.28 -9.11 -2.46
C GLY A 57 17.93 -8.52 -3.82
N VAL A 58 17.44 -9.35 -4.72
CA VAL A 58 16.93 -8.93 -6.03
C VAL A 58 15.45 -8.59 -5.89
N LEU A 59 15.05 -7.38 -6.28
CA LEU A 59 13.65 -6.98 -6.32
C LEU A 59 12.90 -7.73 -7.43
N GLN A 60 12.05 -8.68 -7.03
CA GLN A 60 11.22 -9.50 -7.92
C GLN A 60 9.82 -8.92 -8.12
N GLY A 61 9.39 -8.00 -7.25
CA GLY A 61 8.10 -7.34 -7.44
C GLY A 61 7.69 -6.42 -6.31
N ILE A 62 6.56 -5.76 -6.51
CA ILE A 62 5.91 -4.90 -5.52
C ILE A 62 4.46 -5.40 -5.38
N LYS A 63 3.91 -5.37 -4.16
CA LYS A 63 2.49 -5.61 -3.91
C LYS A 63 2.00 -4.63 -2.86
N GLY A 64 1.43 -3.50 -3.27
CA GLY A 64 1.03 -2.46 -2.31
C GLY A 64 2.24 -1.96 -1.52
N GLN A 65 2.20 -2.14 -0.20
CA GLN A 65 3.26 -1.75 0.74
C GLN A 65 4.41 -2.76 0.87
N TYR A 66 4.37 -3.86 0.11
CA TYR A 66 5.34 -4.94 0.20
C TYR A 66 6.33 -4.91 -0.97
N LEU A 67 7.61 -5.00 -0.66
CA LEU A 67 8.66 -5.34 -1.63
C LEU A 67 8.87 -6.86 -1.58
N LEU A 68 8.83 -7.51 -2.74
CA LEU A 68 9.17 -8.92 -2.91
C LEU A 68 10.62 -9.00 -3.36
N LEU A 69 11.48 -9.45 -2.46
CA LEU A 69 12.86 -9.80 -2.76
C LEU A 69 12.96 -11.33 -2.95
N ASP A 70 13.96 -11.78 -3.68
CA ASP A 70 14.31 -13.20 -3.77
C ASP A 70 14.65 -13.82 -2.39
N THR A 71 15.12 -13.01 -1.45
CA THR A 71 15.42 -13.41 -0.06
C THR A 71 14.21 -13.38 0.88
N GLY A 72 13.09 -12.75 0.48
CA GLY A 72 11.90 -12.65 1.32
C GLY A 72 11.02 -11.44 1.00
N VAL A 73 10.07 -11.14 1.88
CA VAL A 73 9.10 -10.05 1.70
C VAL A 73 9.28 -9.00 2.79
N LEU A 74 9.45 -7.74 2.38
CA LEU A 74 9.60 -6.60 3.27
C LEU A 74 8.35 -5.71 3.24
N ASN A 75 7.71 -5.52 4.39
CA ASN A 75 6.63 -4.55 4.54
C ASN A 75 7.23 -3.18 4.89
N ILE A 76 7.37 -2.29 3.90
CA ILE A 76 8.01 -0.98 4.10
C ILE A 76 7.20 -0.11 5.06
N ARG A 77 5.86 -0.21 5.05
CA ARG A 77 5.00 0.58 5.95
C ARG A 77 5.26 0.30 7.43
N LYS A 78 5.71 -0.91 7.78
CA LYS A 78 6.07 -1.24 9.17
C LYS A 78 7.17 -0.30 9.71
N PHE A 79 8.02 0.23 8.84
CA PHE A 79 9.20 1.00 9.19
C PHE A 79 9.09 2.48 8.82
N SER A 80 7.86 3.03 8.78
CA SER A 80 7.61 4.42 8.37
C SER A 80 8.30 5.49 9.22
N SER A 81 8.77 5.15 10.42
CA SER A 81 9.50 6.04 11.32
C SER A 81 11.02 5.85 11.27
N TYR A 82 11.52 4.96 10.41
CA TYR A 82 12.94 4.68 10.25
C TYR A 82 13.52 5.62 9.20
N ASN A 83 14.77 6.03 9.39
CA ASN A 83 15.53 6.64 8.31
C ASN A 83 16.18 5.52 7.49
N ILE A 84 15.70 5.31 6.27
CA ILE A 84 16.13 4.20 5.41
C ILE A 84 16.83 4.78 4.18
N THR A 85 18.01 4.22 3.86
CA THR A 85 18.72 4.48 2.61
C THR A 85 18.55 3.28 1.68
N LEU A 86 18.33 3.54 0.39
CA LEU A 86 18.28 2.53 -0.66
C LEU A 86 19.48 2.73 -1.59
N GLU A 87 20.20 1.64 -1.87
CA GLU A 87 21.31 1.57 -2.82
C GLU A 87 21.02 0.45 -3.84
N TYR A 88 21.34 0.65 -5.13
CA TYR A 88 21.03 -0.28 -6.23
C TYR A 88 22.08 -0.25 -7.35
#